data_AF-A0A1V5CHC0-F1
#
_entry.id   AF-A0A1V5CHC0-F1
#
_cell.length_a   1.000
_cell.length_b   1.000
_cell.length_c   1.000
_cell.angle_alpha   90.00
_cell.angle_beta   90.00
_cell.angle_gamma   90.00
#
_symmetry.space_group_name_H-M   'P 1'
#
loop_
_entity.id
_entity.type
_entity.pdbx_description
1 polymer ?
#
loop_
_entity_poly.entity_id
_entity_poly.type
_entity_poly.pdbx_seq_one_letter_code
_entity_poly.pdbx_strand_id
1 'polypeptide(L)'
;MASAIAHRLYCAGLTKILMTDLKEPLAVRRTVSFSEAVYEGKAEVEGVRAVLLRDVAEANDAWEERRIAVIVDPDGIRAAKVRPHIIIDAIMAKTGTSTKVNEAPLVIGIGPGFRAPKDVHAVIESNRGHNMGRVIWNGSAESFSGIPGSTMGYTTERVLKSPHAGIVRHDRQIGDHVKEGDIILHVSETPVTARISGVLRGLIRDIAVKADEKIGDIDPRARIEHCHTISDKARAIGGGVLEATMADFNNW
;
A
#
# COMPACT_ATOMS: atom_id res chain seq x y z
N MET A 1 -0.47 -0.40 -1.40
CA MET A 1 -1.77 -0.15 -2.08
C MET A 1 -2.04 1.32 -2.21
N ALA A 2 -1.90 2.11 -1.13
CA ALA A 2 -1.99 3.57 -1.18
C ALA A 2 -1.23 4.20 -2.36
N SER A 3 0.00 3.76 -2.63
CA SER A 3 0.78 4.26 -3.77
C SER A 3 0.16 3.97 -5.14
N ALA A 4 -0.52 2.83 -5.30
CA ALA A 4 -1.22 2.50 -6.54
C ALA A 4 -2.48 3.33 -6.74
N ILE A 5 -3.18 3.63 -5.64
CA ILE A 5 -4.34 4.53 -5.63
C ILE A 5 -3.88 5.94 -6.02
N ALA A 6 -2.87 6.48 -5.32
CA ALA A 6 -2.29 7.78 -5.60
C ALA A 6 -1.77 7.88 -7.04
N HIS A 7 -1.04 6.85 -7.52
CA HIS A 7 -0.59 6.76 -8.91
C HIS A 7 -1.77 6.80 -9.89
N ARG A 8 -2.84 6.03 -9.64
CA ARG A 8 -4.01 6.01 -10.53
C ARG A 8 -4.69 7.37 -10.61
N LEU A 9 -4.92 8.02 -9.47
CA LEU A 9 -5.52 9.35 -9.39
C LEU A 9 -4.65 10.39 -10.10
N TYR A 10 -3.34 10.35 -9.86
CA TYR A 10 -2.38 11.22 -10.52
C TYR A 10 -2.41 11.08 -12.04
N CYS A 11 -2.39 9.85 -12.56
CA CYS A 11 -2.50 9.58 -13.99
C CYS A 11 -3.86 10.00 -14.58
N ALA A 12 -4.91 10.10 -13.77
CA ALA A 12 -6.22 10.60 -14.18
C ALA A 12 -6.34 12.13 -14.08
N GLY A 13 -5.26 12.84 -13.71
CA GLY A 13 -5.22 14.31 -13.65
C GLY A 13 -5.51 14.91 -12.28
N LEU A 14 -5.78 14.08 -11.26
CA LEU A 14 -5.88 14.55 -9.87
C LEU A 14 -4.49 14.66 -9.28
N THR A 15 -3.83 15.80 -9.44
CA THR A 15 -2.40 15.98 -9.11
C THR A 15 -2.13 16.50 -7.70
N LYS A 16 -3.12 17.12 -7.04
CA LYS A 16 -3.01 17.62 -5.66
C LYS A 16 -3.20 16.50 -4.64
N ILE A 17 -2.23 15.58 -4.58
CA ILE A 17 -2.27 14.41 -3.70
C ILE A 17 -1.27 14.60 -2.55
N LEU A 18 -1.76 14.42 -1.33
CA LEU A 18 -0.95 14.31 -0.11
C LEU A 18 -1.16 12.91 0.49
N MET A 19 -0.08 12.18 0.70
CA MET A 19 -0.06 10.88 1.36
C MET A 19 0.52 11.02 2.77
N THR A 20 -0.11 10.39 3.75
CA THR A 20 0.44 10.24 5.10
C THR A 20 1.02 8.85 5.29
N ASP A 21 2.07 8.75 6.11
CA ASP A 21 2.65 7.47 6.50
C ASP A 21 3.27 7.56 7.91
N LEU A 22 3.71 6.41 8.42
CA LEU A 22 4.47 6.29 9.66
C LEU A 22 5.88 6.88 9.52
N LYS A 23 6.54 7.11 10.66
CA LYS A 23 7.96 7.50 10.67
C LYS A 23 8.88 6.41 10.11
N GLU A 24 8.50 5.15 10.31
CA GLU A 24 9.22 3.97 9.81
C GLU A 24 8.22 3.05 9.06
N PRO A 25 7.85 3.38 7.80
CA PRO A 25 6.92 2.59 7.02
C PRO A 25 7.45 1.18 6.73
N LEU A 26 6.58 0.16 6.84
CA LEU A 26 6.92 -1.27 6.70
C LEU A 26 6.63 -1.82 5.29
N ALA A 27 6.94 -1.06 4.24
CA ALA A 27 6.64 -1.50 2.87
C ALA A 27 7.51 -2.70 2.47
N VAL A 28 6.86 -3.81 2.08
CA VAL A 28 7.55 -5.00 1.54
C VAL A 28 7.82 -4.86 0.04
N ARG A 29 6.86 -4.33 -0.73
CA ARG A 29 7.04 -4.06 -2.16
C ARG A 29 7.62 -2.65 -2.37
N ARG A 30 8.85 -2.43 -1.90
CA ARG A 30 9.51 -1.11 -1.83
C ARG A 30 9.65 -0.40 -3.18
N THR A 31 10.00 -1.14 -4.23
CA THR A 31 10.15 -0.67 -5.60
C THR A 31 8.89 -0.06 -6.22
N VAL A 32 7.72 -0.24 -5.59
CA VAL A 32 6.43 0.29 -6.05
C VAL A 32 5.68 0.99 -4.91
N SER A 33 6.42 1.57 -3.95
CA SER A 33 5.87 2.25 -2.78
C SER A 33 6.40 3.68 -2.66
N PHE A 34 5.51 4.67 -2.64
CA PHE A 34 5.86 6.05 -2.33
C PHE A 34 6.29 6.26 -0.88
N SER A 35 6.03 5.30 0.01
CA SER A 35 6.55 5.32 1.39
C SER A 35 8.07 5.36 1.45
N GLU A 36 8.77 4.94 0.39
CA GLU A 36 10.24 5.04 0.32
C GLU A 36 10.72 6.49 0.37
N ALA A 37 9.87 7.47 0.02
CA ALA A 37 10.18 8.88 0.19
C ALA A 37 10.43 9.25 1.66
N VAL A 38 9.82 8.55 2.63
CA VAL A 38 10.09 8.77 4.06
C VAL A 38 11.55 8.49 4.41
N TYR A 39 12.16 7.50 3.74
CA TYR A 39 13.56 7.13 3.98
C TYR A 39 14.54 7.93 3.10
N GLU A 40 14.22 8.10 1.82
CA GLU A 40 15.16 8.64 0.82
C GLU A 40 14.87 10.10 0.44
N GLY A 41 13.86 10.73 1.05
CA GLY A 41 13.35 12.06 0.71
C GLY A 41 12.54 12.11 -0.59
N LYS A 42 12.62 11.08 -1.44
CA LYS A 42 11.91 10.97 -2.72
C LYS A 42 11.64 9.53 -3.09
N ALA A 43 10.64 9.31 -3.95
CA ALA A 43 10.36 8.00 -4.55
C ALA A 43 9.84 8.17 -5.98
N GLU A 44 10.01 7.13 -6.80
CA GLU A 44 9.42 7.07 -8.14
C GLU A 44 8.78 5.70 -8.35
N VAL A 45 7.53 5.69 -8.83
CA VAL A 45 6.78 4.48 -9.13
C VAL A 45 6.18 4.64 -10.52
N GLU A 46 6.61 3.79 -11.47
CA GLU A 46 6.14 3.80 -12.86
C GLU A 46 6.14 5.21 -13.51
N GLY A 47 7.19 6.00 -13.25
CA GLY A 47 7.38 7.34 -13.81
C GLY A 47 6.68 8.47 -13.05
N VAL A 48 5.86 8.15 -12.04
CA VAL A 48 5.27 9.14 -11.13
C VAL A 48 6.19 9.36 -9.95
N ARG A 49 6.49 10.63 -9.62
CA ARG A 49 7.42 11.01 -8.55
C ARG A 49 6.68 11.46 -7.30
N ALA A 50 7.27 11.15 -6.15
CA ALA A 50 6.83 11.61 -4.85
C ALA A 50 7.99 12.22 -4.07
N VAL A 51 7.68 13.17 -3.17
CA VAL A 51 8.66 13.88 -2.33
C VAL A 51 8.18 13.93 -0.89
N LEU A 52 9.11 13.77 0.05
CA LEU A 52 8.85 13.93 1.47
C LEU A 52 8.81 15.41 1.85
N LEU A 53 7.70 15.83 2.45
CA LEU A 53 7.53 17.16 3.00
C LEU A 53 8.03 17.20 4.44
N ARG A 54 8.61 18.35 4.83
CA ARG A 54 8.87 18.68 6.23
C ARG A 54 7.65 19.27 6.88
N ASP A 55 6.90 20.07 6.14
CA ASP A 55 5.63 20.65 6.58
C ASP A 55 4.57 20.65 5.48
N VAL A 56 3.31 20.62 5.89
CA VAL A 56 2.18 20.58 4.96
C VAL A 56 2.07 21.86 4.12
N ALA A 57 2.65 22.97 4.59
CA ALA A 57 2.76 24.21 3.82
C ALA A 57 3.54 24.03 2.50
N GLU A 58 4.45 23.06 2.42
CA GLU A 58 5.26 22.76 1.23
C GLU A 58 4.47 21.97 0.16
N ALA A 59 3.22 21.56 0.45
CA ALA A 59 2.44 20.72 -0.44
C ALA A 59 2.14 21.40 -1.79
N ASN A 60 1.87 22.71 -1.79
CA ASN A 60 1.61 23.45 -3.03
C ASN A 60 2.81 23.41 -3.97
N ASP A 61 4.01 23.68 -3.46
CA ASP A 61 5.25 23.66 -4.23
C ASP A 61 5.48 22.27 -4.85
N ALA A 62 5.28 21.20 -4.05
CA ALA A 62 5.38 19.83 -4.54
C ALA A 62 4.38 19.54 -5.68
N TRP A 63 3.14 20.01 -5.58
CA TRP A 63 2.11 19.81 -6.61
C TRP A 63 2.38 20.62 -7.87
N GLU A 64 2.87 21.85 -7.76
CA GLU A 64 3.29 22.68 -8.90
C GLU A 64 4.45 22.03 -9.67
N GLU A 65 5.37 21.39 -8.95
CA GLU A 65 6.46 20.58 -9.52
C GLU A 65 6.00 19.19 -10.02
N ARG A 66 4.69 18.93 -10.06
CA ARG A 66 4.08 17.66 -10.50
C ARG A 66 4.60 16.45 -9.72
N ARG A 67 4.64 16.57 -8.40
CA ARG A 67 5.01 15.48 -7.48
C ARG A 67 3.87 15.18 -6.52
N ILE A 68 3.75 13.91 -6.17
CA ILE A 68 2.92 13.50 -5.04
C ILE A 68 3.61 13.91 -3.74
N ALA A 69 2.91 14.61 -2.87
CA ALA A 69 3.41 14.95 -1.54
C ALA A 69 3.29 13.75 -0.60
N VAL A 70 4.34 13.47 0.18
CA VAL A 70 4.35 12.46 1.25
C VAL A 70 4.75 13.15 2.53
N ILE A 71 4.09 12.85 3.65
CA ILE A 71 4.43 13.43 4.95
C ILE A 71 4.38 12.35 6.04
N VAL A 72 5.32 12.43 6.99
CA VAL A 72 5.24 11.64 8.23
C VAL A 72 4.18 12.28 9.11
N ASP A 73 3.02 11.64 9.18
CA ASP A 73 1.84 12.09 9.92
C ASP A 73 0.94 10.89 10.28
N PRO A 74 1.38 10.04 11.24
CA PRO A 74 0.70 8.79 11.58
C PRO A 74 -0.79 8.96 11.92
N ASP A 75 -1.14 10.09 12.52
CA ASP A 75 -2.50 10.40 13.00
C ASP A 75 -3.31 11.26 12.01
N GLY A 76 -2.73 11.65 10.87
CA GLY A 76 -3.39 12.48 9.85
C GLY A 76 -3.71 13.92 10.27
N ILE A 77 -3.26 14.36 11.45
CA ILE A 77 -3.58 15.67 12.04
C ILE A 77 -3.01 16.81 11.20
N ARG A 78 -1.82 16.63 10.62
CA ARG A 78 -1.17 17.64 9.78
C ARG A 78 -1.83 17.70 8.41
N ALA A 79 -2.15 16.55 7.83
CA ALA A 79 -2.85 16.46 6.56
C ALA A 79 -4.26 17.06 6.62
N ALA A 80 -4.97 16.94 7.74
CA ALA A 80 -6.29 17.57 7.90
C ALA A 80 -6.27 19.10 7.67
N LYS A 81 -5.13 19.77 7.90
CA LYS A 81 -4.98 21.21 7.69
C LYS A 81 -5.12 21.63 6.22
N VAL A 82 -4.87 20.74 5.26
CA VAL A 82 -5.08 21.06 3.82
C VAL A 82 -6.56 21.02 3.43
N ARG A 83 -7.46 20.62 4.35
CA ARG A 83 -8.91 20.51 4.13
C ARG A 83 -9.20 19.71 2.85
N PRO A 84 -8.80 18.43 2.81
CA PRO A 84 -8.94 17.62 1.62
C PRO A 84 -10.42 17.49 1.22
N HIS A 85 -10.69 17.52 -0.08
CA HIS A 85 -12.02 17.22 -0.59
C HIS A 85 -12.32 15.71 -0.51
N ILE A 86 -11.28 14.89 -0.63
CA ILE A 86 -11.36 13.43 -0.61
C ILE A 86 -10.36 12.89 0.40
N ILE A 87 -10.82 12.05 1.33
CA ILE A 87 -9.98 11.20 2.18
C ILE A 87 -10.10 9.75 1.71
N ILE A 88 -8.97 9.08 1.54
CA ILE A 88 -8.92 7.67 1.17
C ILE A 88 -8.14 6.93 2.25
N ASP A 89 -8.85 6.13 3.05
CA ASP A 89 -8.24 5.30 4.07
C ASP A 89 -7.82 3.95 3.46
N ALA A 90 -6.53 3.84 3.18
CA ALA A 90 -5.90 2.65 2.61
C ALA A 90 -5.16 1.79 3.65
N ILE A 91 -5.43 1.97 4.94
CA ILE A 91 -4.80 1.20 6.04
C ILE A 91 -5.28 -0.26 6.03
N MET A 92 -6.48 -0.53 5.49
CA MET A 92 -7.20 -1.81 5.60
C MET A 92 -7.36 -2.22 7.06
N ALA A 93 -8.20 -1.47 7.78
CA ALA A 93 -8.52 -1.67 9.18
C ALA A 93 -8.93 -3.13 9.49
N LYS A 94 -7.99 -3.96 9.96
CA LYS A 94 -8.29 -5.36 10.30
C LYS A 94 -9.20 -5.48 11.52
N THR A 95 -9.20 -4.49 12.41
CA THR A 95 -9.92 -4.50 13.70
C THR A 95 -10.66 -3.19 14.01
N GLY A 96 -11.01 -2.41 12.98
CA GLY A 96 -11.69 -1.11 13.09
C GLY A 96 -10.82 0.08 12.68
N THR A 97 -11.47 1.21 12.37
CA THR A 97 -10.83 2.45 11.90
C THR A 97 -11.18 3.62 12.82
N SER A 98 -10.29 4.62 12.89
CA SER A 98 -10.59 5.93 13.46
C SER A 98 -11.22 6.90 12.45
N THR A 99 -11.18 6.56 11.16
CA THR A 99 -11.71 7.36 10.06
C THR A 99 -13.21 7.50 10.18
N LYS A 100 -13.70 8.72 9.97
CA LYS A 100 -15.13 9.05 10.02
C LYS A 100 -15.61 9.65 8.70
N VAL A 101 -16.86 9.37 8.39
CA VAL A 101 -17.54 9.83 7.17
C VAL A 101 -17.55 11.35 7.03
N ASN A 102 -17.45 12.10 8.13
CA ASN A 102 -17.50 13.56 8.15
C ASN A 102 -16.12 14.26 8.11
N GLU A 103 -15.04 13.54 7.85
CA GLU A 103 -13.69 14.12 7.79
C GLU A 103 -13.40 14.85 6.47
N ALA A 104 -14.14 14.54 5.40
CA ALA A 104 -14.09 15.22 4.10
C ALA A 104 -15.43 15.08 3.36
N PRO A 105 -15.70 15.91 2.33
CA PRO A 105 -16.85 15.75 1.44
C PRO A 105 -17.00 14.32 0.90
N LEU A 106 -15.88 13.69 0.49
CA LEU A 106 -15.84 12.28 0.11
C LEU A 106 -14.84 11.53 0.98
N VAL A 107 -15.25 10.37 1.52
CA VAL A 107 -14.42 9.50 2.37
C VAL A 107 -14.56 8.09 1.85
N ILE A 108 -13.45 7.49 1.43
CA ILE A 108 -13.41 6.16 0.81
C ILE A 108 -12.58 5.22 1.68
N GLY A 109 -13.18 4.12 2.13
CA GLY A 109 -12.49 3.04 2.83
C GLY A 109 -12.02 1.95 1.88
N ILE A 110 -10.81 1.43 2.05
CA ILE A 110 -10.30 0.33 1.23
C ILE A 110 -10.34 -0.99 1.99
N GLY A 111 -11.14 -1.94 1.48
CA GLY A 111 -11.22 -3.29 2.00
C GLY A 111 -11.99 -3.42 3.32
N PRO A 112 -11.71 -4.46 4.12
CA PRO A 112 -12.43 -4.73 5.36
C PRO A 112 -12.21 -3.65 6.42
N GLY A 113 -13.13 -3.58 7.39
CA GLY A 113 -13.06 -2.66 8.52
C GLY A 113 -13.88 -1.37 8.36
N PHE A 114 -14.53 -1.19 7.22
CA PHE A 114 -15.38 -0.05 6.92
C PHE A 114 -16.80 -0.48 6.52
N ARG A 115 -17.80 0.34 6.84
CA ARG A 115 -19.17 0.17 6.37
C ARG A 115 -19.71 1.47 5.77
N ALA A 116 -20.10 1.45 4.51
CA ALA A 116 -20.81 2.55 3.88
C ALA A 116 -22.33 2.45 4.13
N PRO A 117 -23.05 3.58 4.31
CA PRO A 117 -22.55 4.95 4.42
C PRO A 117 -22.22 5.37 5.88
N LYS A 118 -21.96 4.41 6.78
CA LYS A 118 -21.87 4.67 8.22
C LYS A 118 -20.51 5.26 8.62
N ASP A 119 -19.43 4.57 8.26
CA ASP A 119 -18.07 4.92 8.63
C ASP A 119 -17.40 5.76 7.52
N VAL A 120 -17.79 5.51 6.27
CA VAL A 120 -17.27 6.13 5.04
C VAL A 120 -18.40 6.26 4.02
N HIS A 121 -18.22 7.08 2.97
CA HIS A 121 -19.20 7.23 1.90
C HIS A 121 -19.21 6.03 0.95
N ALA A 122 -18.04 5.45 0.68
CA ALA A 122 -17.89 4.28 -0.17
C ALA A 122 -16.81 3.33 0.36
N VAL A 123 -16.99 2.03 0.13
CA VAL A 123 -15.97 1.01 0.39
C VAL A 123 -15.52 0.39 -0.94
N ILE A 124 -14.22 0.22 -1.13
CA ILE A 124 -13.67 -0.48 -2.30
C ILE A 124 -13.34 -1.92 -1.90
N GLU A 125 -13.92 -2.89 -2.60
CA GLU A 125 -13.59 -4.30 -2.39
C GLU A 125 -12.11 -4.57 -2.72
N SER A 126 -11.41 -5.22 -1.79
CA SER A 126 -9.98 -5.48 -1.88
C SER A 126 -9.62 -6.97 -1.96
N ASN A 127 -10.56 -7.87 -1.66
CA ASN A 127 -10.36 -9.30 -1.75
C ASN A 127 -10.24 -9.72 -3.22
N ARG A 128 -9.39 -10.72 -3.48
CA ARG A 128 -9.23 -11.22 -4.85
C ARG A 128 -10.45 -12.07 -5.20
N GLY A 129 -11.06 -11.77 -6.34
CA GLY A 129 -12.24 -12.48 -6.82
C GLY A 129 -13.00 -11.62 -7.84
N HIS A 130 -14.23 -12.01 -8.12
CA HIS A 130 -15.08 -11.33 -9.09
C HIS A 130 -15.34 -9.86 -8.75
N ASN A 131 -15.42 -9.53 -7.45
CA ASN A 131 -15.75 -8.18 -6.99
C ASN A 131 -14.53 -7.29 -6.74
N MET A 132 -13.29 -7.73 -6.99
CA MET A 132 -12.09 -6.96 -6.65
C MET A 132 -12.09 -5.58 -7.34
N GLY A 133 -12.00 -4.51 -6.55
CA GLY A 133 -12.04 -3.12 -7.02
C GLY A 133 -13.45 -2.53 -7.15
N ARG A 134 -14.51 -3.30 -6.90
CA ARG A 134 -15.89 -2.82 -6.94
C ARG A 134 -16.15 -1.75 -5.87
N VAL A 135 -16.91 -0.72 -6.24
CA VAL A 135 -17.41 0.29 -5.31
C VAL A 135 -18.66 -0.22 -4.59
N ILE A 136 -18.68 -0.13 -3.26
CA ILE A 136 -19.76 -0.54 -2.38
C ILE A 136 -20.28 0.71 -1.68
N TRP A 137 -21.43 1.21 -2.13
CA TRP A 137 -22.10 2.40 -1.58
C TRP A 137 -22.94 2.12 -0.33
N ASN A 138 -23.39 0.87 -0.18
CA ASN A 138 -24.14 0.42 0.99
C ASN A 138 -23.66 -0.98 1.40
N GLY A 139 -23.05 -1.09 2.57
CA GLY A 139 -22.46 -2.34 3.07
C GLY A 139 -20.96 -2.25 3.32
N SER A 140 -20.31 -3.41 3.35
CA SER A 140 -18.88 -3.57 3.67
C SER A 140 -18.23 -4.49 2.65
N ALA A 141 -16.91 -4.37 2.49
CA ALA A 141 -16.11 -5.37 1.77
C ALA A 141 -16.12 -6.71 2.49
N GLU A 142 -15.70 -7.76 1.77
CA GLU A 142 -15.48 -9.08 2.33
C GLU A 142 -14.49 -9.03 3.52
N SER A 143 -14.74 -9.87 4.53
CA SER A 143 -13.92 -9.93 5.73
C SER A 143 -12.49 -10.39 5.43
N PHE A 144 -11.53 -9.93 6.24
CA PHE A 144 -10.14 -10.32 6.10
C PHE A 144 -9.97 -11.82 6.40
N SER A 145 -9.68 -12.62 5.37
CA SER A 145 -9.51 -14.07 5.52
C SER A 145 -8.18 -14.49 6.15
N GLY A 146 -7.20 -13.59 6.25
CA GLY A 146 -5.83 -13.91 6.67
C GLY A 146 -4.98 -14.62 5.61
N ILE A 147 -5.60 -15.14 4.55
CA ILE A 147 -4.93 -15.95 3.52
C ILE A 147 -4.54 -15.05 2.34
N PRO A 148 -3.24 -14.98 1.96
CA PRO A 148 -2.84 -14.27 0.77
C PRO A 148 -3.46 -14.90 -0.48
N GLY A 149 -3.90 -14.06 -1.42
CA GLY A 149 -4.44 -14.56 -2.68
C GLY A 149 -3.43 -15.41 -3.47
N SER A 150 -3.95 -16.43 -4.15
CA SER A 150 -3.15 -17.42 -4.87
C SER A 150 -2.40 -16.81 -6.06
N THR A 151 -1.18 -17.30 -6.32
CA THR A 151 -0.41 -17.04 -7.54
C THR A 151 0.27 -18.35 -7.94
N MET A 152 -0.09 -18.90 -9.10
CA MET A 152 0.37 -20.23 -9.55
C MET A 152 0.11 -21.34 -8.50
N GLY A 153 -1.02 -21.27 -7.78
CA GLY A 153 -1.37 -22.23 -6.73
C GLY A 153 -0.84 -21.87 -5.33
N TYR A 154 0.22 -21.06 -5.22
CA TYR A 154 0.83 -20.70 -3.93
C TYR A 154 0.11 -19.53 -3.24
N THR A 155 -0.06 -19.61 -1.93
CA THR A 155 -0.75 -18.61 -1.10
C THR A 155 0.16 -18.09 0.01
N THR A 156 0.24 -18.78 1.14
CA THR A 156 1.05 -18.42 2.31
C THR A 156 2.53 -18.71 2.11
N GLU A 157 2.86 -19.70 1.30
CA GLU A 157 4.22 -20.17 1.02
C GLU A 157 5.06 -19.10 0.32
N ARG A 158 4.41 -18.22 -0.45
CA ARG A 158 5.07 -17.12 -1.14
C ARG A 158 5.40 -15.95 -0.23
N VAL A 159 4.86 -15.92 0.98
CA VAL A 159 5.01 -14.81 1.93
C VAL A 159 6.04 -15.19 2.99
N LEU A 160 7.09 -14.38 3.12
CA LEU A 160 8.06 -14.51 4.19
C LEU A 160 7.58 -13.72 5.40
N LYS A 161 7.59 -14.36 6.56
CA LYS A 161 7.19 -13.75 7.84
C LYS A 161 8.30 -13.86 8.87
N SER A 162 8.39 -12.85 9.73
CA SER A 162 9.38 -12.83 10.78
C SER A 162 9.08 -13.91 11.83
N PRO A 163 10.04 -14.78 12.19
CA PRO A 163 9.82 -15.84 13.18
C PRO A 163 9.65 -15.28 14.60
N HIS A 164 10.26 -14.13 14.90
CA HIS A 164 10.17 -13.43 16.18
C HIS A 164 10.38 -11.92 15.97
N ALA A 165 10.31 -11.12 17.03
CA ALA A 165 10.73 -9.73 16.95
C ALA A 165 12.26 -9.63 16.85
N GLY A 166 12.78 -8.70 16.05
CA GLY A 166 14.23 -8.56 15.84
C GLY A 166 14.57 -7.58 14.72
N ILE A 167 15.86 -7.40 14.45
CA ILE A 167 16.35 -6.53 13.38
C ILE A 167 16.56 -7.36 12.12
N VAL A 168 16.04 -6.90 10.99
CA VAL A 168 16.25 -7.55 9.69
C VAL A 168 17.66 -7.22 9.16
N ARG A 169 18.33 -8.23 8.62
CA ARG A 169 19.55 -8.10 7.81
C ARG A 169 19.44 -8.91 6.53
N HIS A 170 19.50 -8.26 5.37
CA HIS A 170 19.40 -8.94 4.07
C HIS A 170 20.65 -9.76 3.69
N ASP A 171 20.44 -10.90 3.04
CA ASP A 171 21.46 -11.62 2.26
C ASP A 171 21.12 -11.68 0.76
N ARG A 172 19.88 -11.33 0.39
CA ARG A 172 19.34 -11.23 -0.97
C ARG A 172 18.69 -9.87 -1.19
N GLN A 173 18.45 -9.54 -2.45
CA GLN A 173 17.81 -8.28 -2.85
C GLN A 173 16.58 -8.50 -3.73
N ILE A 174 15.69 -7.51 -3.76
CA ILE A 174 14.53 -7.54 -4.66
C ILE A 174 15.01 -7.70 -6.11
N GLY A 175 14.41 -8.64 -6.84
CA GLY A 175 14.78 -8.98 -8.21
C GLY A 175 15.64 -10.25 -8.32
N ASP A 176 16.25 -10.73 -7.23
CA ASP A 176 17.01 -11.97 -7.25
C ASP A 176 16.12 -13.18 -7.56
N HIS A 177 16.64 -14.10 -8.37
CA HIS A 177 16.09 -15.44 -8.48
C HIS A 177 16.52 -16.28 -7.27
N VAL A 178 15.56 -16.98 -6.68
CA VAL A 178 15.78 -17.79 -5.47
C VAL A 178 15.21 -19.18 -5.66
N LYS A 179 15.87 -20.17 -5.08
CA LYS A 179 15.40 -21.55 -4.95
C LYS A 179 14.83 -21.77 -3.57
N GLU A 180 13.92 -22.74 -3.46
CA GLU A 180 13.46 -23.21 -2.16
C GLU A 180 14.66 -23.63 -1.29
N GLY A 181 14.65 -23.21 -0.03
CA GLY A 181 15.75 -23.42 0.92
C GLY A 181 16.81 -22.31 0.93
N ASP A 182 16.88 -21.44 -0.09
CA ASP A 182 17.84 -20.33 -0.09
C ASP A 182 17.57 -19.39 1.10
N ILE A 183 18.64 -18.97 1.79
CA ILE A 183 18.56 -17.91 2.80
C ILE A 183 18.31 -16.58 2.10
N ILE A 184 17.29 -15.86 2.57
CA ILE A 184 16.87 -14.56 2.02
C ILE A 184 17.39 -13.41 2.88
N LEU A 185 17.21 -13.55 4.19
CA LEU A 185 17.58 -12.57 5.19
C LEU A 185 17.72 -13.27 6.55
N HIS A 186 18.24 -12.54 7.53
CA HIS A 186 18.21 -12.92 8.94
C HIS A 186 17.33 -11.95 9.74
N VAL A 187 16.65 -12.47 10.77
CA VAL A 187 16.05 -11.68 11.83
C VAL A 187 16.90 -11.89 13.07
N SER A 188 17.69 -10.89 13.45
CA SER A 188 18.86 -11.04 14.33
C SER A 188 19.79 -12.13 13.77
N GLU A 189 19.97 -13.25 14.47
CA GLU A 189 20.80 -14.38 14.01
C GLU A 189 19.99 -15.50 13.34
N THR A 190 18.65 -15.39 13.31
CA THR A 190 17.79 -16.46 12.81
C THR A 190 17.59 -16.33 11.30
N PRO A 191 18.00 -17.32 10.48
CA PRO A 191 17.82 -17.27 9.03
C PRO A 191 16.35 -17.44 8.64
N VAL A 192 15.91 -16.67 7.65
CA VAL A 192 14.61 -16.80 6.98
C VAL A 192 14.85 -17.29 5.56
N THR A 193 14.32 -18.46 5.24
CA THR A 193 14.54 -19.14 3.97
C THR A 193 13.34 -19.04 3.03
N ALA A 194 13.61 -19.15 1.73
CA ALA A 194 12.59 -19.26 0.70
C ALA A 194 11.83 -20.59 0.85
N ARG A 195 10.50 -20.53 0.90
CA ARG A 195 9.63 -21.71 0.93
C ARG A 195 9.18 -22.19 -0.45
N ILE A 196 9.46 -21.39 -1.48
CA ILE A 196 9.17 -21.69 -2.88
C ILE A 196 10.28 -21.09 -3.75
N SER A 197 10.45 -21.63 -4.96
CA SER A 197 11.32 -21.03 -5.97
C SER A 197 10.62 -19.90 -6.72
N GLY A 198 11.36 -18.90 -7.19
CA GLY A 198 10.80 -17.78 -7.94
C GLY A 198 11.72 -16.56 -7.98
N VAL A 199 11.12 -15.38 -8.04
CA VAL A 199 11.83 -14.10 -7.89
C VAL A 199 11.43 -13.45 -6.58
N LEU A 200 12.41 -12.94 -5.82
CA LEU A 200 12.16 -12.14 -4.63
C LEU A 200 11.56 -10.80 -5.04
N ARG A 201 10.24 -10.70 -4.99
CA ARG A 201 9.47 -9.55 -5.50
C ARG A 201 9.27 -8.45 -4.46
N GLY A 202 9.33 -8.81 -3.19
CA GLY A 202 9.23 -7.88 -2.09
C GLY A 202 10.14 -8.31 -0.95
N LEU A 203 10.71 -7.31 -0.29
CA LEU A 203 11.63 -7.44 0.81
C LEU A 203 11.51 -6.16 1.63
N ILE A 204 11.32 -6.29 2.94
CA ILE A 204 11.29 -5.13 3.86
C ILE A 204 12.65 -4.42 3.90
N ARG A 205 12.79 -3.32 4.65
CA ARG A 205 14.10 -2.71 4.92
C ARG A 205 14.83 -3.45 6.05
N ASP A 206 16.12 -3.19 6.21
CA ASP A 206 16.91 -3.63 7.36
C ASP A 206 16.52 -2.81 8.60
N ILE A 207 15.35 -3.11 9.16
CA ILE A 207 14.72 -2.40 10.28
C ILE A 207 14.21 -3.39 11.33
N ALA A 208 13.79 -2.87 12.48
CA ALA A 208 13.15 -3.67 13.51
C ALA A 208 11.75 -4.12 13.08
N VAL A 209 11.45 -5.40 13.29
CA VAL A 209 10.16 -6.03 12.95
C VAL A 209 9.60 -6.78 14.15
N LYS A 210 8.28 -6.99 14.15
CA LYS A 210 7.58 -7.82 15.14
C LYS A 210 7.53 -9.28 14.68
N ALA A 211 7.20 -10.19 15.60
CA ALA A 211 6.87 -11.56 15.24
C ALA A 211 5.66 -11.59 14.28
N ASP A 212 5.68 -12.53 13.32
CA ASP A 212 4.67 -12.70 12.28
C ASP A 212 4.53 -11.51 11.29
N GLU A 213 5.40 -10.49 11.40
CA GLU A 213 5.42 -9.37 10.47
C GLU A 213 5.79 -9.84 9.06
N LYS A 214 5.14 -9.27 8.03
CA LYS A 214 5.46 -9.62 6.65
C LYS A 214 6.77 -8.95 6.25
N ILE A 215 7.79 -9.74 5.97
CA ILE A 215 9.16 -9.27 5.70
C ILE A 215 9.61 -9.54 4.26
N GLY A 216 8.88 -10.36 3.51
CA GLY A 216 9.19 -10.64 2.11
C GLY A 216 8.04 -11.27 1.32
N ASP A 217 8.21 -11.32 0.01
CA ASP A 217 7.25 -11.88 -0.94
C ASP A 217 8.01 -12.45 -2.15
N ILE A 218 7.85 -13.73 -2.43
CA ILE A 218 8.41 -14.41 -3.60
C ILE A 218 7.30 -14.54 -4.66
N ASP A 219 7.61 -14.25 -5.90
CA ASP A 219 6.69 -14.42 -7.02
C ASP A 219 7.08 -15.67 -7.83
N PRO A 220 6.27 -16.75 -7.78
CA PRO A 220 6.58 -18.01 -8.47
C PRO A 220 6.49 -17.91 -9.99
N ARG A 221 5.92 -16.81 -10.54
CA ARG A 221 5.96 -16.55 -11.99
C ARG A 221 7.36 -16.20 -12.49
N ALA A 222 8.28 -15.90 -11.57
CA ALA A 222 9.70 -15.63 -11.82
C ALA A 222 9.97 -14.55 -12.88
N ARG A 223 9.15 -13.50 -12.89
CA ARG A 223 9.26 -12.36 -13.81
C ARG A 223 9.77 -11.13 -13.07
N ILE A 224 10.99 -10.69 -13.38
CA ILE A 224 11.66 -9.58 -12.69
C ILE A 224 10.89 -8.27 -12.86
N GLU A 225 10.25 -8.05 -14.01
CA GLU A 225 9.45 -6.85 -14.28
C GLU A 225 8.28 -6.68 -13.29
N HIS A 226 7.80 -7.77 -12.68
CA HIS A 226 6.77 -7.71 -11.65
C HIS A 226 7.27 -7.08 -10.34
N CYS A 227 8.59 -6.97 -10.12
CA CYS A 227 9.16 -6.25 -8.98
C CYS A 227 8.87 -4.75 -9.10
N HIS A 228 8.97 -4.20 -10.30
CA HIS A 228 8.92 -2.75 -10.55
C HIS A 228 7.55 -2.24 -11.01
N THR A 229 6.56 -3.12 -11.09
CA THR A 229 5.22 -2.77 -11.57
C THR A 229 4.13 -2.96 -10.50
N ILE A 230 3.17 -2.03 -10.51
CA ILE A 230 1.97 -2.05 -9.68
C ILE A 230 1.18 -3.33 -10.02
N SER A 231 0.79 -4.08 -9.00
CA SER A 231 0.06 -5.34 -9.20
C SER A 231 -1.35 -5.10 -9.72
N ASP A 232 -1.86 -6.10 -10.44
CA ASP A 232 -3.27 -6.25 -10.83
C ASP A 232 -4.27 -5.84 -9.73
N LYS A 233 -4.13 -6.39 -8.51
CA LYS A 233 -4.98 -6.07 -7.36
C LYS A 233 -4.93 -4.59 -7.01
N ALA A 234 -3.73 -4.02 -6.95
CA ALA A 234 -3.57 -2.62 -6.57
C ALA A 234 -4.07 -1.68 -7.67
N ARG A 235 -3.97 -2.07 -8.96
CA ARG A 235 -4.56 -1.35 -10.08
C ARG A 235 -6.08 -1.40 -10.08
N ALA A 236 -6.68 -2.54 -9.75
CA ALA A 236 -8.13 -2.70 -9.65
C ALA A 236 -8.71 -1.84 -8.52
N ILE A 237 -8.09 -1.89 -7.34
CA ILE A 237 -8.47 -1.05 -6.20
C ILE A 237 -8.34 0.45 -6.55
N GLY A 238 -7.23 0.86 -7.16
CA GLY A 238 -7.07 2.24 -7.62
C GLY A 238 -8.14 2.65 -8.64
N GLY A 239 -8.58 1.72 -9.49
CA GLY A 239 -9.70 1.92 -10.42
C GLY A 239 -11.01 2.19 -9.70
N GLY A 240 -11.35 1.39 -8.68
CA GLY A 240 -12.54 1.61 -7.86
C GLY A 240 -12.53 2.94 -7.11
N VAL A 241 -11.36 3.37 -6.61
CA VAL A 241 -11.22 4.70 -5.99
C VAL A 241 -11.48 5.81 -7.01
N LEU A 242 -10.92 5.69 -8.22
CA LEU A 242 -11.16 6.66 -9.28
C LEU A 242 -12.65 6.69 -9.68
N GLU A 243 -13.31 5.53 -9.80
CA GLU A 243 -14.74 5.43 -10.07
C GLU A 243 -15.56 6.17 -9.00
N ALA A 244 -15.32 5.88 -7.72
CA ALA A 244 -16.02 6.54 -6.61
C ALA A 244 -15.78 8.07 -6.60
N THR A 245 -14.54 8.49 -6.89
CA THR A 245 -14.17 9.90 -7.01
C THR A 245 -14.94 10.60 -8.13
N MET A 246 -15.02 9.97 -9.30
CA MET A 246 -15.73 10.55 -10.45
C MET A 246 -17.24 10.55 -10.26
N ALA A 247 -17.81 9.55 -9.59
CA ALA A 247 -19.23 9.51 -9.26
C ALA A 247 -19.62 10.70 -8.35
N ASP A 248 -18.83 10.95 -7.30
CA ASP A 248 -19.02 12.09 -6.40
C ASP A 248 -18.93 13.44 -7.12
N PHE A 249 -17.90 13.65 -7.95
CA PHE A 249 -17.74 14.91 -8.71
C PHE A 249 -18.85 15.16 -9.73
N ASN A 250 -19.56 14.12 -10.16
CA ASN A 250 -20.70 14.23 -11.07
C ASN A 250 -22.05 14.28 -10.34
N ASN A 251 -22.06 14.34 -9.00
CA ASN A 251 -23.26 14.31 -8.16
C ASN A 251 -24.18 13.11 -8.46
N TRP A 252 -23.56 11.94 -8.64
CA TRP A 252 -24.29 10.68 -8.88
C TRP A 252 -25.09 10.23 -7.66
#